data_AF-A0A7W7QB93-F1
#
_entry.id   AF-A0A7W7QB93-F1
#
_cell.length_a   1.000
_cell.length_b   1.000
_cell.length_c   1.000
_cell.angle_alpha   90.00
_cell.angle_beta   90.00
_cell.angle_gamma   90.00
#
_symmetry.space_group_name_H-M   'P 1'
#
loop_
_entity.id
_entity.type
_entity.pdbx_description
1 polymer ?
#
loop_
_entity_poly.entity_id
_entity_poly.type
_entity_poly.pdbx_seq_one_letter_code
_entity_poly.pdbx_strand_id
1 'polypeptide(L)'
;MMTIEVQVRKGTLTAQRREELGRRLLGSVAGDPGDGKAPESVLATARALTNVLVREEETWVTQGDEPRYLVRLTVPGSWQSKEFTEYMIAAVTEAVAATEDDPGRLYREPHCQVQVVGLKEHAVGTLGRVTTATDITRLITDGYRASADQREPAPGTAIDPVCGMTVDLATATITLEHDGTLYAFCAPVCKKVFSEDRAGGARRGSGGA
;
A
#
# COMPACT_ATOMS: atom_id res chain seq x y z
N MET A 1 3.51 4.87 -4.36
CA MET A 1 2.55 5.85 -4.88
C MET A 1 1.31 5.08 -5.27
N MET A 2 0.21 5.29 -4.55
CA MET A 2 -1.07 4.63 -4.81
C MET A 2 -2.17 5.67 -4.83
N THR A 3 -3.19 5.44 -5.66
CA THR A 3 -4.40 6.28 -5.67
C THR A 3 -5.61 5.41 -5.41
N ILE A 4 -6.44 5.79 -4.44
CA ILE A 4 -7.72 5.17 -4.13
C ILE A 4 -8.82 6.17 -4.48
N GLU A 5 -9.64 5.84 -5.45
CA GLU A 5 -10.79 6.65 -5.85
C GLU A 5 -12.07 5.91 -5.49
N VAL A 6 -12.91 6.53 -4.67
CA VAL A 6 -14.25 6.04 -4.34
C VAL A 6 -15.26 6.90 -5.09
N GLN A 7 -16.12 6.27 -5.89
CA GLN A 7 -17.29 6.89 -6.48
C GLN A 7 -18.55 6.41 -5.76
N VAL A 8 -19.38 7.35 -5.37
CA VAL A 8 -20.69 7.12 -4.73
C VAL A 8 -21.71 8.07 -5.33
N ARG A 9 -23.00 7.68 -5.38
CA ARG A 9 -24.06 8.59 -5.83
C ARG A 9 -24.15 9.82 -4.92
N LYS A 10 -24.34 10.99 -5.53
CA LYS A 10 -24.53 12.25 -4.79
C LYS A 10 -25.69 12.14 -3.79
N GLY A 11 -25.44 12.59 -2.57
CA GLY A 11 -26.43 12.57 -1.48
C GLY A 11 -26.52 11.26 -0.69
N THR A 12 -25.79 10.20 -1.11
CA THR A 12 -25.73 8.94 -0.36
C THR A 12 -24.95 9.08 0.95
N LEU A 13 -23.82 9.81 0.94
CA LEU A 13 -22.99 10.03 2.13
C LEU A 13 -22.98 11.52 2.50
N THR A 14 -23.05 11.81 3.80
CA THR A 14 -22.80 13.17 4.31
C THR A 14 -21.34 13.58 4.12
N ALA A 15 -21.06 14.89 4.15
CA ALA A 15 -19.68 15.39 4.05
C ALA A 15 -18.76 14.79 5.12
N GLN A 16 -19.25 14.64 6.36
CA GLN A 16 -18.52 14.02 7.46
C GLN A 16 -18.21 12.54 7.19
N ARG A 17 -19.20 11.75 6.73
CA ARG A 17 -19.00 10.33 6.40
C ARG A 17 -18.01 10.15 5.25
N ARG A 18 -18.01 11.04 4.26
CA ARG A 18 -17.02 11.02 3.16
C ARG A 18 -15.60 11.29 3.65
N GLU A 19 -15.43 12.26 4.55
CA GLU A 19 -14.12 12.58 5.12
C GLU A 19 -13.62 11.43 6.01
N GLU A 20 -14.50 10.84 6.82
CA GLU A 20 -14.20 9.66 7.62
C GLU A 20 -13.77 8.48 6.73
N LEU A 21 -14.52 8.20 5.66
CA LEU A 21 -14.19 7.16 4.69
C LEU A 21 -12.79 7.39 4.10
N GLY A 22 -12.50 8.63 3.69
CA GLY A 22 -11.19 8.99 3.15
C GLY A 22 -10.04 8.72 4.13
N ARG A 23 -10.22 9.09 5.41
CA ARG A 23 -9.22 8.83 6.46
C ARG A 23 -9.05 7.34 6.75
N ARG A 24 -10.15 6.58 6.82
CA ARG A 24 -10.12 5.12 7.05
C ARG A 24 -9.38 4.40 5.93
N LEU A 25 -9.67 4.76 4.67
CA LEU A 25 -8.98 4.21 3.51
C LEU A 25 -7.49 4.53 3.55
N LEU A 26 -7.10 5.77 3.86
CA LEU A 26 -5.68 6.13 4.00
C LEU A 26 -4.98 5.35 5.11
N GLY A 27 -5.68 5.10 6.23
CA GLY A 27 -5.19 4.25 7.32
C GLY A 27 -4.96 2.80 6.89
N SER A 28 -5.89 2.23 6.10
CA SER A 28 -5.86 0.83 5.64
C SER A 28 -4.68 0.49 4.73
N VAL A 29 -4.13 1.48 4.02
CA VAL A 29 -3.05 1.32 3.03
C VAL A 29 -1.69 1.01 3.64
N ALA A 30 -1.48 1.40 4.89
CA ALA A 30 -0.18 1.37 5.55
C ALA A 30 -0.11 0.34 6.68
N GLY A 31 -1.10 -0.54 6.81
CA GLY A 31 -1.28 -1.33 8.03
C GLY A 31 -1.63 -0.46 9.24
N ASP A 32 -2.04 -1.12 10.32
CA ASP A 32 -2.26 -0.47 11.60
C ASP A 32 -0.88 -0.13 12.20
N PRO A 33 -0.56 1.16 12.47
CA PRO A 33 0.70 1.50 13.12
C PRO A 33 0.86 0.85 14.51
N GLY A 34 -0.24 0.37 15.12
CA GLY A 34 -0.25 -0.41 16.35
C GLY A 34 0.06 -1.90 16.20
N ASP A 35 0.16 -2.45 14.98
CA ASP A 35 0.49 -3.87 14.77
C ASP A 35 1.99 -4.18 14.92
N GLY A 36 2.83 -3.14 14.99
CA GLY A 36 4.27 -3.23 15.18
C GLY A 36 5.04 -3.90 14.04
N LYS A 37 4.40 -4.17 12.90
CA LYS A 37 5.01 -4.94 11.80
C LYS A 37 5.88 -4.10 10.88
N ALA A 38 5.68 -2.78 10.82
CA ALA A 38 6.42 -1.88 9.95
C ALA A 38 6.88 -0.59 10.68
N PRO A 39 8.05 -0.03 10.34
CA PRO A 39 8.53 1.23 10.92
C PRO A 39 7.62 2.42 10.60
N GLU A 40 7.41 3.30 11.58
CA GLU A 40 6.55 4.48 11.39
C GLU A 40 7.06 5.43 10.30
N SER A 41 8.38 5.54 10.10
CA SER A 41 8.96 6.35 9.01
C SER A 41 8.55 5.85 7.62
N VAL A 42 8.45 4.53 7.45
CA VAL A 42 8.00 3.89 6.21
C VAL A 42 6.50 4.10 6.03
N LEU A 43 5.72 3.90 7.09
CA LEU A 43 4.27 4.09 7.03
C LEU A 43 3.89 5.54 6.75
N ALA A 44 4.55 6.51 7.39
CA ALA A 44 4.32 7.93 7.17
C ALA A 44 4.59 8.33 5.71
N THR A 45 5.69 7.85 5.12
CA THR A 45 6.03 8.16 3.72
C THR A 45 5.09 7.46 2.75
N ALA A 46 4.71 6.21 3.02
CA ALA A 46 3.72 5.48 2.22
C ALA A 46 2.36 6.21 2.20
N ARG A 47 1.91 6.71 3.35
CA ARG A 47 0.69 7.53 3.47
C ARG A 47 0.82 8.85 2.73
N ALA A 48 1.95 9.56 2.88
CA ALA A 48 2.19 10.83 2.18
C ALA A 48 2.19 10.69 0.65
N LEU A 49 2.58 9.53 0.13
CA LEU A 49 2.57 9.21 -1.31
C LEU A 49 1.27 8.53 -1.78
N THR A 50 0.26 8.42 -0.91
CA THR A 50 -1.03 7.83 -1.23
C THR A 50 -2.09 8.91 -1.33
N ASN A 51 -2.84 8.90 -2.42
CA ASN A 51 -3.96 9.81 -2.64
C ASN A 51 -5.28 9.07 -2.42
N VAL A 52 -6.19 9.63 -1.62
CA VAL A 52 -7.56 9.12 -1.47
C VAL A 52 -8.53 10.19 -1.94
N LEU A 53 -9.37 9.86 -2.90
CA LEU A 53 -10.38 10.74 -3.48
C LEU A 53 -11.75 10.10 -3.28
N VAL A 54 -12.64 10.79 -2.56
CA VAL A 54 -14.03 10.39 -2.42
C VAL A 54 -14.88 11.34 -3.25
N ARG A 55 -15.47 10.82 -4.34
CA ARG A 55 -16.22 11.58 -5.33
C ARG A 55 -17.71 11.25 -5.26
N GLU A 56 -18.52 12.29 -5.37
CA GLU A 56 -19.96 12.16 -5.57
C GLU A 56 -20.28 12.28 -7.05
N GLU A 57 -20.96 11.27 -7.60
CA GLU A 57 -21.39 11.25 -8.98
C GLU A 57 -22.83 11.74 -9.08
N GLU A 58 -23.07 12.75 -9.92
CA GLU A 58 -24.42 13.32 -10.12
C GLU A 58 -25.35 12.33 -10.81
N THR A 59 -24.80 11.55 -11.74
CA THR A 59 -25.54 10.51 -12.48
C THR A 59 -24.91 9.16 -12.20
N TRP A 60 -25.71 8.24 -11.68
CA TRP A 60 -25.33 6.84 -11.47
C TRP A 60 -26.49 5.95 -11.91
N VAL A 61 -26.25 5.07 -12.88
CA VAL A 61 -27.30 4.20 -13.44
C VAL A 61 -26.97 2.74 -13.15
N THR A 62 -27.86 2.10 -12.41
CA THR A 62 -27.85 0.68 -12.05
C THR A 62 -29.28 0.30 -11.63
N GLN A 63 -29.57 -0.98 -11.48
CA GLN A 63 -30.83 -1.40 -10.84
C GLN A 63 -30.75 -1.23 -9.32
N GLY A 64 -31.86 -0.82 -8.69
CA GLY A 64 -31.97 -0.59 -7.24
C GLY A 64 -31.62 0.84 -6.81
N ASP A 65 -32.16 1.25 -5.67
CA ASP A 65 -31.94 2.57 -5.03
C ASP A 65 -30.91 2.52 -3.89
N GLU A 66 -30.41 1.33 -3.58
CA GLU A 66 -29.42 1.06 -2.55
C GLU A 66 -28.10 1.85 -2.75
N PRO A 67 -27.47 2.35 -1.66
CA PRO A 67 -26.11 2.88 -1.72
C PRO A 67 -25.14 1.90 -2.37
N ARG A 68 -24.33 2.38 -3.31
CA ARG A 68 -23.32 1.59 -4.02
C ARG A 68 -22.01 2.35 -4.08
N TYR A 69 -20.91 1.59 -4.11
CA TYR A 69 -19.55 2.07 -4.10
C TYR A 69 -18.79 1.41 -5.23
N LEU A 70 -18.20 2.23 -6.10
CA LEU A 70 -17.14 1.79 -6.99
C LEU A 70 -15.83 2.33 -6.43
N VAL A 71 -14.89 1.45 -6.14
CA VAL A 71 -13.56 1.82 -5.64
C VAL A 71 -12.53 1.39 -6.66
N ARG A 72 -11.68 2.32 -7.11
CA ARG A 72 -10.55 2.03 -7.98
C ARG A 72 -9.24 2.32 -7.27
N LEU A 73 -8.40 1.30 -7.17
CA LEU A 73 -7.06 1.39 -6.64
C LEU A 73 -6.08 1.31 -7.80
N THR A 74 -5.30 2.37 -7.99
CA THR A 74 -4.25 2.42 -8.99
C THR A 74 -2.90 2.29 -8.31
N VAL A 75 -2.12 1.27 -8.68
CA VAL A 75 -0.85 0.90 -8.05
C VAL A 75 0.23 0.62 -9.10
N PRO A 76 1.53 0.70 -8.77
CA PRO A 76 2.57 0.11 -9.60
C PRO A 76 2.28 -1.37 -9.89
N GLY A 77 2.37 -1.80 -11.14
CA GLY A 77 1.98 -3.15 -11.55
C GLY A 77 2.76 -4.26 -10.85
N SER A 78 4.01 -4.01 -10.47
CA SER A 78 4.81 -4.98 -9.69
C SER A 78 4.29 -5.22 -8.26
N TRP A 79 3.39 -4.37 -7.75
CA TRP A 79 2.75 -4.55 -6.44
C TRP A 79 1.47 -5.38 -6.54
N GLN A 80 0.87 -5.48 -7.72
CA GLN A 80 -0.40 -6.17 -7.95
C GLN A 80 -0.23 -7.70 -7.96
N SER A 81 0.19 -8.27 -6.83
CA SER A 81 0.12 -9.71 -6.60
C SER A 81 -1.31 -10.13 -6.22
N LYS A 82 -1.57 -11.44 -6.23
CA LYS A 82 -2.86 -11.98 -5.78
C LYS A 82 -3.12 -11.64 -4.31
N GLU A 83 -2.12 -11.84 -3.46
CA GLU A 83 -2.18 -11.63 -2.02
C GLU A 83 -2.40 -10.15 -1.69
N PHE A 84 -1.68 -9.26 -2.37
CA PHE A 84 -1.90 -7.82 -2.25
C PHE A 84 -3.32 -7.44 -2.68
N THR A 85 -3.78 -7.99 -3.81
CA THR A 85 -5.13 -7.71 -4.33
C THR A 85 -6.22 -8.17 -3.37
N GLU A 86 -6.10 -9.38 -2.81
CA GLU A 86 -7.03 -9.94 -1.82
C GLU A 86 -7.05 -9.09 -0.55
N TYR A 87 -5.88 -8.73 -0.02
CA TYR A 87 -5.75 -7.83 1.14
C TYR A 87 -6.42 -6.48 0.89
N MET A 88 -6.14 -5.83 -0.23
CA MET A 88 -6.69 -4.51 -0.54
C MET A 88 -8.21 -4.55 -0.75
N ILE A 89 -8.75 -5.59 -1.40
CA ILE A 89 -10.20 -5.75 -1.56
C ILE A 89 -10.88 -5.87 -0.19
N ALA A 90 -10.33 -6.70 0.71
CA ALA A 90 -10.86 -6.86 2.05
C ALA A 90 -10.80 -5.56 2.86
N ALA A 91 -9.63 -4.92 2.92
CA ALA A 91 -9.40 -3.70 3.69
C ALA A 91 -10.25 -2.52 3.21
N VAL A 92 -10.41 -2.36 1.90
CA VAL A 92 -11.28 -1.33 1.31
C VAL A 92 -12.75 -1.61 1.61
N THR A 93 -13.19 -2.86 1.45
CA THR A 93 -14.58 -3.23 1.72
C THR A 93 -14.92 -3.00 3.19
N GLU A 94 -14.02 -3.33 4.11
CA GLU A 94 -14.15 -3.05 5.53
C GLU A 94 -14.23 -1.55 5.82
N ALA A 95 -13.33 -0.75 5.22
CA ALA A 95 -13.33 0.70 5.41
C ALA A 95 -14.63 1.35 4.93
N VAL A 96 -15.22 0.87 3.83
CA VAL A 96 -16.52 1.34 3.32
C VAL A 96 -17.66 0.85 4.23
N ALA A 97 -17.66 -0.44 4.59
CA ALA A 97 -18.69 -1.04 5.46
C ALA A 97 -18.80 -0.33 6.81
N ALA A 98 -17.67 0.12 7.37
CA ALA A 98 -17.64 0.88 8.62
C ALA A 98 -18.37 2.24 8.56
N THR A 99 -18.77 2.69 7.37
CA THR A 99 -19.54 3.94 7.18
C THR A 99 -21.02 3.72 6.87
N GLU A 100 -21.44 2.46 6.69
CA GLU A 100 -22.83 2.07 6.50
C GLU A 100 -23.55 1.90 7.85
N ASP A 101 -24.87 2.05 7.84
CA ASP A 101 -25.71 1.72 9.01
C ASP A 101 -25.81 0.19 9.23
N ASP A 102 -25.74 -0.60 8.15
CA ASP A 102 -25.59 -2.07 8.16
C ASP A 102 -24.28 -2.48 7.45
N PRO A 103 -23.15 -2.57 8.20
CA PRO A 103 -21.86 -2.96 7.63
C PRO A 103 -21.86 -4.34 6.96
N GLY A 104 -22.73 -5.25 7.42
CA GLY A 104 -22.78 -6.62 6.91
C GLY A 104 -23.31 -6.71 5.48
N ARG A 105 -24.04 -5.69 5.00
CA ARG A 105 -24.67 -5.69 3.68
C ARG A 105 -23.67 -5.82 2.54
N LEU A 106 -22.53 -5.13 2.64
CA LEU A 106 -21.50 -5.15 1.58
C LEU A 106 -20.81 -6.52 1.42
N TYR A 107 -21.03 -7.44 2.37
CA TYR A 107 -20.54 -8.82 2.30
C TYR A 107 -21.62 -9.82 1.82
N ARG A 108 -22.89 -9.39 1.77
CA ARG A 108 -24.02 -10.20 1.27
C ARG A 108 -24.42 -9.80 -0.15
N GLU A 109 -24.21 -8.54 -0.50
CA GLU A 109 -24.64 -7.94 -1.76
C GLU A 109 -23.45 -7.24 -2.45
N PRO A 110 -23.37 -7.26 -3.79
CA PRO A 110 -22.26 -6.67 -4.55
C PRO A 110 -22.39 -5.14 -4.67
N HIS A 111 -22.65 -4.47 -3.54
CA HIS A 111 -22.82 -3.01 -3.44
C HIS A 111 -21.51 -2.27 -3.22
N CYS A 112 -20.41 -2.97 -2.92
CA CYS A 112 -19.05 -2.45 -2.97
C CYS A 112 -18.25 -3.21 -4.03
N GLN A 113 -17.92 -2.55 -5.14
CA GLN A 113 -17.05 -3.10 -6.17
C GLN A 113 -15.67 -2.48 -6.06
N VAL A 114 -14.65 -3.30 -5.82
CA VAL A 114 -13.26 -2.87 -5.73
C VAL A 114 -12.49 -3.33 -6.96
N GLN A 115 -11.85 -2.40 -7.67
CA GLN A 115 -11.04 -2.62 -8.87
C GLN A 115 -9.58 -2.27 -8.56
N VAL A 116 -8.67 -3.23 -8.70
CA VAL A 116 -7.23 -2.98 -8.58
C VAL A 116 -6.62 -2.92 -9.99
N VAL A 117 -5.98 -1.79 -10.31
CA VAL A 117 -5.40 -1.48 -11.62
C VAL A 117 -3.90 -1.30 -11.47
N GLY A 118 -3.14 -2.22 -12.05
CA GLY A 118 -1.69 -2.15 -12.13
C GLY A 118 -1.23 -1.25 -13.27
N LEU A 119 -0.49 -0.20 -12.94
CA LEU A 119 0.21 0.64 -13.90
C LEU A 119 1.43 -0.09 -14.44
N LYS A 120 1.66 0.02 -15.75
CA LYS A 120 2.88 -0.51 -16.37
C LYS A 120 4.12 0.16 -15.76
N GLU A 121 5.24 -0.56 -15.77
CA GLU A 121 6.54 0.04 -15.46
C GLU A 121 6.75 1.30 -16.31
N HIS A 122 7.34 2.35 -15.73
CA HIS A 122 7.54 3.66 -16.37
C HIS A 122 6.27 4.48 -16.67
N ALA A 123 5.08 4.05 -16.22
CA ALA A 123 3.84 4.81 -16.34
C ALA A 123 3.55 5.72 -15.12
N VAL A 124 4.50 5.83 -14.19
CA VAL A 124 4.41 6.68 -13.00
C VAL A 124 5.57 7.67 -13.01
N GLY A 125 5.30 8.92 -12.62
CA GLY A 125 6.32 9.93 -12.41
C GLY A 125 6.19 10.63 -11.07
N THR A 126 7.33 10.86 -10.42
CA THR A 126 7.47 11.75 -9.26
C THR A 126 8.78 12.51 -9.38
N LEU A 127 8.92 13.64 -8.68
CA LEU A 127 10.11 14.49 -8.75
C LEU A 127 10.46 14.93 -10.20
N GLY A 128 9.43 15.13 -11.03
CA GLY A 128 9.58 15.56 -12.43
C GLY A 128 10.17 14.51 -13.38
N ARG A 129 10.28 13.23 -12.98
CA ARG A 129 10.86 12.16 -13.81
C ARG A 129 10.03 10.88 -13.80
N VAL A 130 10.22 10.06 -14.83
CA VAL A 130 9.74 8.67 -14.85
C VAL A 130 10.34 7.91 -13.67
N THR A 131 9.51 7.11 -13.02
CA THR A 131 9.84 6.43 -11.77
C THR A 131 9.49 4.95 -11.90
N THR A 132 10.42 4.10 -11.51
CA THR A 132 10.20 2.64 -11.44
C THR A 132 9.53 2.25 -10.12
N ALA A 133 9.02 1.02 -10.04
CA ALA A 133 8.53 0.51 -8.77
C ALA A 133 9.62 0.46 -7.69
N THR A 134 10.88 0.18 -8.07
CA THR A 134 12.00 0.14 -7.13
C THR A 134 12.43 1.55 -6.71
N ASP A 135 12.34 2.56 -7.58
CA ASP A 135 12.49 3.97 -7.20
C ASP A 135 11.44 4.37 -6.14
N ILE A 136 10.15 4.01 -6.36
CA ILE A 136 9.07 4.31 -5.41
C ILE A 136 9.34 3.62 -4.07
N THR A 137 9.72 2.34 -4.07
CA THR A 137 10.06 1.63 -2.84
C THR A 137 11.24 2.27 -2.13
N ARG A 138 12.28 2.73 -2.85
CA ARG A 138 13.39 3.48 -2.23
C ARG A 138 12.90 4.78 -1.60
N LEU A 139 12.03 5.55 -2.26
CA LEU A 139 11.46 6.77 -1.69
C LEU A 139 10.67 6.48 -0.40
N ILE A 140 9.82 5.45 -0.40
CA ILE A 140 9.02 5.05 0.76
C ILE A 140 9.91 4.60 1.93
N THR A 141 11.01 3.91 1.64
CA THR A 141 11.87 3.28 2.64
C THR A 141 13.09 4.11 3.02
N ASP A 142 13.29 5.28 2.41
CA ASP A 142 14.49 6.10 2.57
C ASP A 142 14.76 6.44 4.04
N GLY A 143 13.73 6.89 4.77
CA GLY A 143 13.84 7.23 6.18
C GLY A 143 14.26 6.05 7.07
N TYR A 144 13.84 4.82 6.74
CA TYR A 144 14.30 3.62 7.45
C TYR A 144 15.71 3.20 7.01
N ARG A 145 16.02 3.23 5.72
CA ARG A 145 17.35 2.87 5.19
C ARG A 145 18.46 3.87 5.59
N ALA A 146 18.07 5.09 5.94
CA ALA A 146 18.95 6.14 6.46
C ALA A 146 19.07 6.10 8.00
N SER A 147 18.13 5.47 8.71
CA SER A 147 18.20 5.35 10.16
C SER A 147 19.20 4.25 10.57
N ALA A 148 19.72 4.36 11.79
CA ALA A 148 20.49 3.30 12.44
C ALA A 148 19.55 2.28 13.13
N ASP A 149 18.30 2.15 12.68
CA ASP A 149 17.30 1.29 13.32
C ASP A 149 17.62 -0.20 13.08
N GLN A 150 18.35 -0.79 14.03
CA GLN A 150 18.67 -2.20 14.08
C GLN A 150 17.68 -2.94 14.98
N ARG A 151 16.41 -2.99 14.57
CA ARG A 151 15.44 -3.87 15.23
C ARG A 151 15.92 -5.31 15.18
N GLU A 152 16.03 -5.94 16.34
CA GLU A 152 16.31 -7.36 16.44
C GLU A 152 15.03 -8.15 16.14
N PRO A 153 15.09 -9.16 15.26
CA PRO A 153 13.95 -10.02 15.00
C PRO A 153 13.65 -10.90 16.22
N ALA A 154 12.36 -11.08 16.51
CA ALA A 154 11.93 -12.11 17.45
C ALA A 154 12.27 -13.51 16.90
N PRO A 155 12.43 -14.54 17.77
CA PRO A 155 12.67 -15.91 17.32
C PRO A 155 11.63 -16.37 16.28
N GLY A 156 12.09 -16.96 15.19
CA GLY A 156 11.23 -17.40 14.07
C GLY A 156 10.85 -16.30 13.08
N THR A 157 11.33 -15.07 13.25
CA THR A 157 11.09 -13.96 12.33
C THR A 157 12.40 -13.42 11.75
N ALA A 158 12.29 -12.60 10.71
CA ALA A 158 13.37 -11.83 10.12
C ALA A 158 12.90 -10.40 9.86
N ILE A 159 13.82 -9.44 9.84
CA ILE A 159 13.53 -8.06 9.45
C ILE A 159 13.92 -7.87 7.99
N ASP A 160 12.98 -7.42 7.16
CA ASP A 160 13.26 -7.02 5.78
C ASP A 160 14.27 -5.87 5.79
N PRO A 161 15.48 -6.03 5.21
CA PRO A 161 16.53 -5.02 5.29
C PRO A 161 16.24 -3.75 4.47
N VAL A 162 15.21 -3.76 3.63
CA VAL A 162 14.82 -2.62 2.79
C VAL A 162 13.80 -1.75 3.49
N CYS A 163 12.72 -2.32 4.00
CA CYS A 163 11.61 -1.56 4.59
C CYS A 163 11.46 -1.75 6.10
N GLY A 164 12.20 -2.68 6.69
CA GLY A 164 12.13 -2.97 8.11
C GLY A 164 10.91 -3.81 8.51
N MET A 165 10.13 -4.33 7.57
CA MET A 165 8.96 -5.11 7.93
C MET A 165 9.37 -6.44 8.57
N THR A 166 8.68 -6.84 9.63
CA THR A 166 8.88 -8.16 10.24
C THR A 166 8.24 -9.24 9.36
N VAL A 167 9.02 -10.24 8.98
CA VAL A 167 8.64 -11.37 8.13
C VAL A 167 8.70 -12.65 8.95
N ASP A 168 7.63 -13.43 8.93
CA ASP A 168 7.61 -14.77 9.53
C ASP A 168 8.39 -15.75 8.64
N LEU A 169 9.45 -16.37 9.18
CA LEU A 169 10.30 -17.29 8.43
C LEU A 169 9.60 -18.61 8.11
N ALA A 170 8.58 -19.01 8.87
CA ALA A 170 7.83 -20.23 8.59
C ALA A 170 6.99 -20.13 7.30
N THR A 171 6.64 -18.91 6.90
CA THR A 171 5.80 -18.63 5.72
C THR A 171 6.52 -17.82 4.65
N ALA A 172 7.78 -17.43 4.88
CA ALA A 172 8.58 -16.63 3.96
C ALA A 172 8.83 -17.36 2.63
N THR A 173 8.21 -16.88 1.55
CA THR A 173 8.44 -17.37 0.18
C THR A 173 9.43 -16.51 -0.61
N ILE A 174 9.74 -15.32 -0.10
CA ILE A 174 10.58 -14.32 -0.78
C ILE A 174 11.89 -14.17 -0.02
N THR A 175 12.90 -14.94 -0.41
CA THR A 175 14.22 -14.94 0.23
C THR A 175 15.35 -14.76 -0.78
N LEU A 176 16.54 -14.37 -0.30
CA LEU A 176 17.77 -14.28 -1.09
C LEU A 176 18.96 -14.59 -0.19
N GLU A 177 19.82 -15.52 -0.61
CA GLU A 177 21.14 -15.69 0.00
C GLU A 177 22.13 -14.72 -0.63
N HIS A 178 22.87 -13.98 0.21
CA HIS A 178 23.92 -13.06 -0.22
C HIS A 178 25.00 -13.01 0.87
N ASP A 179 26.26 -13.19 0.46
CA ASP A 179 27.43 -13.24 1.37
C ASP A 179 27.25 -14.22 2.54
N GLY A 180 26.68 -15.40 2.28
CA GLY A 180 26.43 -16.43 3.29
C GLY A 180 25.30 -16.12 4.28
N THR A 181 24.57 -15.02 4.09
CA THR A 181 23.42 -14.63 4.90
C THR A 181 22.12 -14.81 4.12
N LEU A 182 21.14 -15.50 4.72
CA LEU A 182 19.79 -15.61 4.18
C LEU A 182 18.97 -14.39 4.59
N TYR A 183 18.52 -13.61 3.60
CA TYR A 183 17.59 -12.49 3.80
C TYR A 183 16.17 -12.92 3.43
N ALA A 184 15.19 -12.45 4.20
CA ALA A 184 13.76 -12.58 3.91
C ALA A 184 13.15 -11.20 3.65
N PHE A 185 12.18 -11.14 2.74
CA PHE A 185 11.58 -9.89 2.29
C PHE A 185 10.07 -9.95 2.36
N CYS A 186 9.43 -8.84 2.70
CA CYS A 186 7.98 -8.77 2.78
C CYS A 186 7.31 -8.73 1.39
N ALA A 187 8.07 -8.31 0.36
CA ALA A 187 7.56 -8.18 -1.00
C ALA A 187 8.66 -8.41 -2.05
N PRO A 188 8.29 -8.83 -3.28
CA PRO A 188 9.27 -9.05 -4.35
C PRO A 188 10.05 -7.79 -4.72
N VAL A 189 9.42 -6.61 -4.59
CA VAL A 189 10.07 -5.32 -4.87
C VAL A 189 11.16 -5.00 -3.85
N CYS A 190 11.01 -5.37 -2.57
CA CYS A 190 12.07 -5.21 -1.55
C CYS A 190 13.27 -6.09 -1.89
N LYS A 191 13.05 -7.37 -2.23
CA LYS A 191 14.13 -8.26 -2.72
C LYS A 191 14.86 -7.66 -3.93
N LYS A 192 14.11 -7.10 -4.89
CA LYS A 192 14.70 -6.47 -6.09
C LYS A 192 15.53 -5.24 -5.73
N VAL A 193 15.01 -4.34 -4.89
CA VAL A 193 15.76 -3.16 -4.38
C VAL A 193 17.05 -3.60 -3.71
N PHE A 194 16.97 -4.60 -2.82
CA PHE A 194 18.14 -5.13 -2.12
C PHE A 194 19.18 -5.68 -3.11
N SER A 195 18.75 -6.52 -4.06
CA SER A 195 19.65 -7.09 -5.07
C SER A 195 20.31 -6.01 -5.93
N GLU A 196 19.58 -4.98 -6.36
CA GLU A 196 20.10 -3.86 -7.14
C GLU A 196 21.12 -3.04 -6.33
N ASP A 197 20.80 -2.75 -5.08
CA ASP A 197 21.68 -1.96 -4.19
C ASP A 197 22.99 -2.71 -3.87
N ARG A 198 22.95 -4.04 -3.77
CA ARG A 198 24.13 -4.90 -3.54
C ARG A 198 24.95 -5.13 -4.81
N ALA A 199 24.31 -5.34 -5.96
CA ALA A 199 24.99 -5.51 -7.24
C ALA A 199 25.66 -4.21 -7.71
N GLY A 200 25.07 -3.05 -7.41
CA GLY A 200 25.52 -1.73 -7.83
C GLY A 200 26.46 -1.02 -6.85
N GLY A 201 27.17 -1.75 -5.98
CA GLY A 201 27.97 -1.21 -4.86
C GLY A 201 28.57 0.19 -5.10
N ALA A 202 28.31 1.11 -4.16
CA ALA A 202 28.87 2.46 -4.07
C ALA A 202 28.26 3.56 -4.99
N ARG A 203 27.01 3.97 -4.73
CA ARG A 203 26.64 5.40 -4.81
C ARG A 203 25.98 5.88 -3.52
N ARG A 204 26.76 5.95 -2.43
CA ARG A 204 26.47 6.89 -1.34
C ARG A 204 27.44 8.07 -1.47
N GLY A 205 26.87 9.28 -1.54
CA GLY A 205 27.54 10.53 -1.14
C GLY A 205 28.01 11.47 -2.25
N SER A 206 27.14 12.37 -2.72
CA SER A 206 27.44 13.82 -2.82
C SER A 206 26.20 14.58 -3.31
N GLY A 207 25.54 15.23 -2.36
CA GLY A 207 24.44 16.17 -2.60
C GLY A 207 24.49 17.30 -1.59
N GLY A 208 25.70 17.80 -1.32
CA GLY A 208 25.93 19.09 -0.70
C GLY A 208 26.57 19.98 -1.76
N ALA A 209 25.79 20.93 -2.25
CA ALA A 209 26.23 22.17 -2.88
C ALA A 209 25.14 23.21 -2.62
#